data_AF-A0A3D2MHH6-F1
#
_entry.id   AF-A0A3D2MHH6-F1
#
_cell.length_a   1.000
_cell.length_b   1.000
_cell.length_c   1.000
_cell.angle_alpha   90.00
_cell.angle_beta   90.00
_cell.angle_gamma   90.00
#
_symmetry.space_group_name_H-M   'P 1'
#
loop_
_entity.id
_entity.type
_entity.pdbx_description
1 polymer ?
#
loop_
_entity_poly.entity_id
_entity_poly.type
_entity_poly.pdbx_seq_one_letter_code
_entity_poly.pdbx_strand_id
1 'polypeptide(L)'
;MKKKVIGMIPSRMNSTRFPGKALALILGKPMIYWVYKSASKVKKLDEIFVATSDKEIEECCNKYNITCICNETNETTAAQKIAIESDNLDGDIYINIQGDEPLIDPGAIESIIDVMLNDESLEYVGLKSKITNEEEFYDRNVVKVVTDNDNFAMYFSRSPIPYEFEYGKAYRVMGLYGYTKEFLQNFKNSEKSDLEKLEHGIEMLRVMEKGHKIKLIDTNYKSIGVDLKEHIKEVEKIMLENGKYGEYTDLYDENKNLTGEKLFREKGTKLIVPKGRYSIVVLAFIENSKGEFLFQMTSKRKKNVWATTGGHVKSGQTSKEAITEEIKEELGIDINEDEVKLFKTYKYDDAFKDVFYIKKDIDINSLTYQEDEVEYVKYLTKDEILDLINNDGNIRKTNIDAFLDIINNN
;
A
#
# COMPACT_ATOMS: atom_id res chain seq x y z
N MET A 1 25.93 -15.82 -12.02
CA MET A 1 25.87 -14.79 -10.96
C MET A 1 24.41 -14.46 -10.72
N LYS A 2 24.00 -14.00 -9.53
CA LYS A 2 22.61 -13.57 -9.31
C LYS A 2 22.38 -12.32 -10.17
N LYS A 3 21.39 -12.36 -11.08
CA LYS A 3 21.00 -11.16 -11.85
C LYS A 3 20.44 -10.11 -10.90
N LYS A 4 20.84 -8.86 -11.09
CA LYS A 4 20.34 -7.72 -10.33
C LYS A 4 19.13 -7.10 -11.03
N VAL A 5 18.04 -6.95 -10.29
CA VAL A 5 16.76 -6.44 -10.80
C VAL A 5 16.48 -5.06 -10.22
N ILE A 6 16.27 -4.07 -11.07
CA ILE A 6 16.01 -2.68 -10.69
C ILE A 6 14.59 -2.29 -11.07
N GLY A 7 13.82 -1.80 -10.09
CA GLY A 7 12.53 -1.17 -10.31
C GLY A 7 12.71 0.31 -10.68
N MET A 8 12.07 0.75 -11.75
CA MET A 8 12.09 2.14 -12.20
C MET A 8 10.66 2.66 -12.21
N ILE A 9 10.43 3.81 -11.58
CA ILE A 9 9.14 4.50 -11.53
C ILE A 9 9.25 5.83 -12.28
N PRO A 10 9.06 5.85 -13.61
CA PRO A 10 9.10 7.08 -14.37
C PRO A 10 7.97 8.00 -13.93
N SER A 11 8.32 9.22 -13.53
CA SER A 11 7.36 10.22 -13.02
C SER A 11 7.64 11.58 -13.66
N ARG A 12 6.60 12.39 -13.78
CA ARG A 12 6.69 13.77 -14.29
C ARG A 12 5.55 14.63 -13.77
N MET A 13 5.78 15.93 -13.66
CA MET A 13 4.77 16.93 -13.31
C MET A 13 3.81 17.18 -14.47
N ASN A 14 4.34 17.15 -15.70
CA ASN A 14 3.57 17.43 -16.90
C ASN A 14 2.63 16.27 -17.27
N SER A 15 1.33 16.51 -17.14
CA SER A 15 0.26 15.66 -17.66
C SER A 15 -0.84 16.57 -18.21
N THR A 16 -1.24 16.36 -19.47
CA THR A 16 -2.20 17.23 -20.16
C THR A 16 -3.57 17.25 -19.49
N ARG A 17 -4.03 16.09 -19.02
CA ARG A 17 -5.36 15.93 -18.39
C ARG A 17 -5.34 16.20 -16.89
N PHE A 18 -4.20 16.00 -16.23
CA PHE A 18 -4.06 16.19 -14.80
C PHE A 18 -2.65 16.68 -14.44
N PRO A 19 -2.37 17.99 -14.57
CA PRO A 19 -1.09 18.57 -14.17
C PRO A 19 -0.76 18.30 -12.69
N GLY A 20 0.49 17.94 -12.39
CA GLY A 20 0.93 17.60 -11.04
C GLY A 20 0.46 16.24 -10.53
N LYS A 21 -0.02 15.36 -11.43
CA LYS A 21 -0.57 14.02 -11.13
C LYS A 21 0.25 13.27 -10.09
N ALA A 22 1.55 13.14 -10.34
CA ALA A 22 2.51 12.41 -9.49
C ALA A 22 2.47 12.82 -8.01
N LEU A 23 2.22 14.11 -7.74
CA LEU A 23 2.19 14.69 -6.40
C LEU A 23 0.77 14.88 -5.86
N ALA A 24 -0.26 14.48 -6.62
CA ALA A 24 -1.63 14.53 -6.16
C ALA A 24 -1.80 13.66 -4.91
N LEU A 25 -2.51 14.18 -3.92
CA LEU A 25 -2.69 13.50 -2.65
C LEU A 25 -3.76 12.43 -2.77
N ILE A 26 -3.43 11.25 -2.28
CA ILE A 26 -4.30 10.10 -2.08
C ILE A 26 -4.14 9.73 -0.61
N LEU A 27 -5.19 9.88 0.19
CA LEU A 27 -5.18 9.65 1.64
C LEU A 27 -4.04 10.41 2.35
N GLY A 28 -3.81 11.67 1.94
CA GLY A 28 -2.81 12.56 2.53
C GLY A 28 -1.35 12.28 2.14
N LYS A 29 -1.09 11.33 1.23
CA LYS A 29 0.24 11.04 0.69
C LYS A 29 0.26 11.26 -0.83
N PRO A 30 1.37 11.71 -1.42
CA PRO A 30 1.47 11.90 -2.87
C PRO A 30 1.33 10.55 -3.59
N MET A 31 0.78 10.53 -4.80
CA MET A 31 0.58 9.29 -5.56
C MET A 31 1.85 8.45 -5.72
N ILE A 32 2.99 9.09 -6.02
CA ILE A 32 4.30 8.41 -6.15
C ILE A 32 4.72 7.65 -4.89
N TYR A 33 4.30 8.10 -3.70
CA TYR A 33 4.59 7.41 -2.44
C TYR A 33 3.92 6.02 -2.43
N TRP A 34 2.66 5.94 -2.88
CA TRP A 34 1.92 4.68 -2.90
C TRP A 34 2.50 3.70 -3.91
N VAL A 35 2.88 4.17 -5.10
CA VAL A 35 3.54 3.34 -6.12
C VAL A 35 4.86 2.78 -5.58
N TYR A 36 5.73 3.63 -5.06
CA TYR A 36 7.01 3.21 -4.49
C TYR A 36 6.84 2.24 -3.33
N LYS A 37 5.90 2.51 -2.41
CA LYS A 37 5.62 1.63 -1.27
C LYS A 37 5.12 0.25 -1.71
N SER A 38 4.27 0.19 -2.74
CA SER A 38 3.79 -1.07 -3.28
C SER A 38 4.92 -1.85 -3.95
N ALA A 39 5.73 -1.20 -4.79
CA ALA A 39 6.91 -1.80 -5.40
C ALA A 39 7.91 -2.33 -4.35
N SER A 40 8.13 -1.59 -3.26
CA SER A 40 9.06 -1.96 -2.18
C SER A 40 8.69 -3.23 -1.41
N LYS A 41 7.47 -3.76 -1.61
CA LYS A 41 7.07 -5.06 -1.03
C LYS A 41 7.66 -6.24 -1.81
N VAL A 42 8.13 -6.01 -3.04
CA VAL A 42 8.69 -7.05 -3.91
C VAL A 42 10.13 -7.33 -3.49
N LYS A 43 10.37 -8.51 -2.89
CA LYS A 43 11.70 -8.90 -2.39
C LYS A 43 12.72 -9.16 -3.51
N LYS A 44 12.24 -9.37 -4.73
CA LYS A 44 13.07 -9.66 -5.91
C LYS A 44 13.59 -8.40 -6.61
N LEU A 45 13.12 -7.22 -6.23
CA LEU A 45 13.72 -5.94 -6.65
C LEU A 45 14.89 -5.65 -5.71
N ASP A 46 16.11 -5.62 -6.25
CA ASP A 46 17.30 -5.31 -5.45
C ASP A 46 17.37 -3.80 -5.15
N GLU A 47 16.94 -2.96 -6.09
CA GLU A 47 16.85 -1.50 -5.94
C GLU A 47 15.60 -0.94 -6.64
N ILE A 48 15.10 0.19 -6.16
CA ILE A 48 13.93 0.88 -6.73
C ILE A 48 14.24 2.37 -6.81
N PHE A 49 14.00 2.98 -7.97
CA PHE A 49 14.22 4.40 -8.19
C PHE A 49 12.98 5.05 -8.78
N VAL A 50 12.60 6.22 -8.24
CA VAL A 50 11.78 7.17 -8.98
C VAL A 50 12.68 7.89 -9.98
N ALA A 51 12.32 7.87 -11.27
CA ALA A 51 13.06 8.56 -12.32
C ALA A 51 12.26 9.77 -12.81
N THR A 52 12.82 10.96 -12.64
CA THR A 52 12.15 12.24 -12.95
C THR A 52 13.13 13.25 -13.52
N SER A 53 12.61 14.30 -14.14
CA SER A 53 13.36 15.52 -14.46
C SER A 53 12.86 16.74 -13.68
N ASP A 54 11.81 16.56 -12.87
CA ASP A 54 11.15 17.63 -12.13
C ASP A 54 11.65 17.68 -10.68
N LYS A 55 12.20 18.83 -10.27
CA LYS A 55 12.75 19.05 -8.92
C LYS A 55 11.69 18.90 -7.82
N GLU A 56 10.45 19.25 -8.11
CA GLU A 56 9.33 19.12 -7.17
C GLU A 56 9.08 17.64 -6.81
N ILE A 57 9.29 16.73 -7.76
CA ILE A 57 9.19 15.28 -7.51
C ILE A 57 10.39 14.79 -6.71
N GLU A 58 11.60 15.27 -7.01
CA GLU A 58 12.81 14.96 -6.24
C GLU A 58 12.69 15.41 -4.78
N GLU A 59 12.27 16.66 -4.54
CA GLU A 59 12.01 17.20 -3.20
C GLU A 59 10.96 16.36 -2.44
N CYS A 60 9.91 15.94 -3.15
CA CYS A 60 8.90 15.05 -2.58
C CYS A 60 9.51 13.70 -2.19
N CYS A 61 10.31 13.09 -3.08
CA CYS A 61 10.98 11.82 -2.80
C CYS A 61 11.88 11.93 -1.57
N ASN A 62 12.69 12.99 -1.47
CA ASN A 62 13.55 13.27 -0.32
C ASN A 62 12.74 13.37 0.99
N LYS A 63 11.60 14.07 0.97
CA LYS A 63 10.71 14.19 2.15
C LYS A 63 10.20 12.84 2.65
N TYR A 64 10.00 11.87 1.76
CA TYR A 64 9.48 10.54 2.10
C TYR A 64 10.58 9.45 2.14
N ASN A 65 11.86 9.82 2.07
CA ASN A 65 13.00 8.89 1.98
C ASN A 65 12.86 7.87 0.84
N ILE A 66 12.39 8.34 -0.31
CA ILE A 66 12.27 7.57 -1.55
C ILE A 66 13.52 7.83 -2.40
N THR A 67 14.17 6.76 -2.86
CA THR A 67 15.34 6.89 -3.75
C THR A 67 14.90 7.43 -5.10
N CYS A 68 15.52 8.52 -5.54
CA CYS A 68 15.17 9.25 -6.75
C CYS A 68 16.41 9.50 -7.61
N ILE A 69 16.24 9.39 -8.93
CA ILE A 69 17.20 9.83 -9.93
C ILE A 69 16.56 11.00 -10.66
N CYS A 70 17.17 12.18 -10.53
CA CYS A 70 16.68 13.41 -11.14
C CYS A 70 17.67 13.91 -12.20
N ASN A 71 17.45 13.51 -13.46
CA ASN A 71 18.28 13.90 -14.59
C ASN A 71 17.44 14.66 -15.62
N GLU A 72 18.02 15.71 -16.20
CA GLU A 72 17.38 16.40 -17.33
C GLU A 72 17.34 15.46 -18.54
N THR A 73 16.15 15.30 -19.13
CA THR A 73 15.97 14.49 -20.33
C THR A 73 14.89 15.07 -21.23
N ASN A 74 15.18 15.13 -22.53
CA ASN A 74 14.23 15.49 -23.58
C ASN A 74 13.48 14.26 -24.12
N GLU A 75 13.77 13.06 -23.61
CA GLU A 75 13.20 11.83 -24.14
C GLU A 75 11.73 11.65 -23.80
N THR A 76 11.02 11.02 -24.74
CA THR A 76 9.57 11.07 -24.76
C THR A 76 8.88 9.86 -24.16
N THR A 77 9.53 8.69 -24.11
CA THR A 77 8.92 7.42 -23.65
C THR A 77 9.57 6.88 -22.39
N ALA A 78 8.83 6.01 -21.68
CA ALA A 78 9.30 5.40 -20.43
C ALA A 78 10.52 4.49 -20.64
N ALA A 79 10.52 3.64 -21.67
CA ALA A 79 11.64 2.74 -21.95
C ALA A 79 12.93 3.52 -22.29
N GLN A 80 12.84 4.59 -23.08
CA GLN A 80 14.01 5.43 -23.40
C GLN A 80 14.56 6.14 -22.16
N LYS A 81 13.69 6.66 -21.29
CA LYS A 81 14.12 7.23 -20.00
C LYS A 81 14.83 6.20 -19.15
N ILE A 82 14.25 5.01 -18.99
CA ILE A 82 14.87 3.92 -18.25
C ILE A 82 16.22 3.53 -18.87
N ALA A 83 16.31 3.49 -20.21
CA ALA A 83 17.56 3.20 -20.90
C ALA A 83 18.65 4.23 -20.61
N ILE A 84 18.31 5.53 -20.59
CA ILE A 84 19.26 6.58 -20.20
C ILE A 84 19.77 6.38 -18.78
N GLU A 85 18.85 6.19 -17.83
CA GLU A 85 19.23 6.01 -16.42
C GLU A 85 20.03 4.71 -16.20
N SER A 86 19.77 3.68 -17.00
CA SER A 86 20.46 2.38 -16.91
C SER A 86 21.97 2.46 -17.16
N ASP A 87 22.46 3.50 -17.84
CA ASP A 87 23.91 3.70 -18.08
C ASP A 87 24.68 3.83 -16.76
N ASN A 88 24.09 4.50 -15.78
CA ASN A 88 24.71 4.81 -14.50
C ASN A 88 24.35 3.80 -13.40
N LEU A 89 23.57 2.77 -13.74
CA LEU A 89 23.08 1.76 -12.82
C LEU A 89 23.63 0.40 -13.20
N ASP A 90 24.06 -0.36 -12.21
CA ASP A 90 24.58 -1.71 -12.39
C ASP A 90 23.44 -2.75 -12.31
N GLY A 91 22.45 -2.68 -13.20
CA GLY A 91 21.31 -3.62 -13.26
C GLY A 91 21.37 -4.54 -14.48
N ASP A 92 20.85 -5.76 -14.34
CA ASP A 92 20.70 -6.71 -15.45
C ASP A 92 19.29 -6.66 -16.06
N ILE A 93 18.28 -6.52 -15.19
CA ILE A 93 16.86 -6.45 -15.53
C ILE A 93 16.28 -5.17 -14.95
N TYR A 94 15.48 -4.47 -15.73
CA TYR A 94 14.80 -3.24 -15.34
C TYR A 94 13.29 -3.41 -15.45
N ILE A 95 12.56 -3.15 -14.38
CA ILE A 95 11.10 -3.19 -14.35
C ILE A 95 10.55 -1.77 -14.41
N ASN A 96 9.77 -1.47 -15.45
CA ASN A 96 9.04 -0.23 -15.60
C ASN A 96 7.71 -0.30 -14.86
N ILE A 97 7.63 0.42 -13.74
CA ILE A 97 6.47 0.52 -12.87
C ILE A 97 5.87 1.91 -13.09
N GLN A 98 4.65 1.98 -13.64
CA GLN A 98 4.06 3.27 -13.97
C GLN A 98 3.77 4.09 -12.70
N GLY A 99 4.20 5.35 -12.71
CA GLY A 99 4.07 6.27 -11.57
C GLY A 99 2.63 6.69 -11.24
N ASP A 100 1.65 6.29 -12.06
CA ASP A 100 0.23 6.61 -11.93
C ASP A 100 -0.66 5.41 -11.57
N GLU A 101 -0.05 4.30 -11.15
CA GLU A 101 -0.74 3.10 -10.66
C GLU A 101 -0.51 2.91 -9.14
N PRO A 102 -1.13 3.73 -8.26
CA PRO A 102 -0.91 3.67 -6.81
C PRO A 102 -1.31 2.32 -6.19
N LEU A 103 -2.16 1.54 -6.89
CA LEU A 103 -2.62 0.22 -6.50
C LEU A 103 -1.90 -0.91 -7.26
N ILE A 104 -0.67 -0.67 -7.74
CA ILE A 104 0.13 -1.72 -8.37
C ILE A 104 0.26 -2.94 -7.47
N ASP A 105 -0.06 -4.12 -8.01
CA ASP A 105 0.05 -5.38 -7.30
C ASP A 105 1.51 -5.85 -7.28
N PRO A 106 2.13 -6.02 -6.10
CA PRO A 106 3.47 -6.59 -5.99
C PRO A 106 3.60 -7.95 -6.70
N GLY A 107 2.54 -8.78 -6.68
CA GLY A 107 2.54 -10.08 -7.36
C GLY A 107 2.63 -9.97 -8.88
N ALA A 108 2.08 -8.91 -9.47
CA ALA A 108 2.20 -8.63 -10.90
C ALA A 108 3.65 -8.30 -11.27
N ILE A 109 4.34 -7.50 -10.45
CA ILE A 109 5.76 -7.20 -10.62
C ILE A 109 6.60 -8.47 -10.49
N GLU A 110 6.37 -9.27 -9.45
CA GLU A 110 7.09 -10.55 -9.25
C GLU A 110 6.93 -11.50 -10.43
N SER A 111 5.74 -11.56 -11.04
CA SER A 111 5.50 -12.46 -12.18
C SER A 111 6.36 -12.14 -13.41
N ILE A 112 6.59 -10.86 -13.71
CA ILE A 112 7.49 -10.45 -14.80
C ILE A 112 8.93 -10.85 -14.46
N ILE A 113 9.37 -10.54 -13.24
CA ILE A 113 10.73 -10.83 -12.79
C ILE A 113 11.00 -12.33 -12.89
N ASP A 114 10.06 -13.16 -12.44
CA ASP A 114 10.21 -14.62 -12.47
C ASP A 114 10.36 -15.17 -13.87
N VAL A 115 9.56 -14.69 -14.82
CA VAL A 115 9.67 -15.12 -16.22
C VAL A 115 11.02 -14.72 -16.82
N MET A 116 11.48 -13.49 -16.58
CA MET A 116 12.78 -13.03 -17.10
C MET A 116 13.99 -13.71 -16.44
N LEU A 117 13.88 -14.10 -15.17
CA LEU A 117 14.94 -14.84 -14.48
C LEU A 117 15.00 -16.31 -14.94
N ASN A 118 13.86 -16.91 -15.31
CA ASN A 118 13.78 -18.30 -15.73
C ASN A 118 14.11 -18.51 -17.22
N ASP A 119 13.92 -17.50 -18.07
CA ASP A 119 14.20 -17.57 -19.50
C ASP A 119 15.06 -16.39 -19.95
N GLU A 120 16.36 -16.65 -20.08
CA GLU A 120 17.34 -15.62 -20.47
C GLU A 120 17.23 -15.19 -21.94
N SER A 121 16.44 -15.90 -22.76
CA SER A 121 16.20 -15.50 -24.15
C SER A 121 15.21 -14.33 -24.27
N LEU A 122 14.54 -13.97 -23.18
CA LEU A 122 13.54 -12.92 -23.15
C LEU A 122 14.16 -11.56 -22.84
N GLU A 123 14.02 -10.64 -23.80
CA GLU A 123 14.52 -9.27 -23.70
C GLU A 123 13.47 -8.28 -23.19
N TYR A 124 12.21 -8.50 -23.57
CA TYR A 124 11.05 -7.66 -23.24
C TYR A 124 9.90 -8.55 -22.80
N VAL A 125 9.47 -8.38 -21.54
CA VAL A 125 8.30 -9.03 -20.97
C VAL A 125 7.27 -7.99 -20.51
N GLY A 126 5.99 -8.25 -20.72
CA GLY A 126 4.88 -7.44 -20.22
C GLY A 126 3.72 -8.31 -19.75
N LEU A 127 2.64 -7.67 -19.31
CA LEU A 127 1.42 -8.36 -18.89
C LEU A 127 0.26 -8.07 -19.84
N LYS A 128 -0.62 -9.06 -19.98
CA LYS A 128 -1.92 -8.91 -20.63
C LYS A 128 -3.04 -9.39 -19.72
N SER A 129 -4.21 -8.78 -19.83
CA SER A 129 -5.40 -9.19 -19.10
C SER A 129 -6.58 -9.36 -20.03
N LYS A 130 -7.49 -10.25 -19.68
CA LYS A 130 -8.71 -10.51 -20.46
C LYS A 130 -9.62 -9.30 -20.39
N ILE A 131 -10.13 -8.90 -21.55
CA ILE A 131 -11.22 -7.91 -21.64
C ILE A 131 -12.53 -8.64 -21.33
N THR A 132 -13.28 -8.14 -20.35
CA THR A 132 -14.45 -8.83 -19.81
C THR A 132 -15.77 -8.19 -20.18
N ASN A 133 -15.76 -7.11 -20.97
CA ASN A 133 -16.97 -6.43 -21.41
C ASN A 133 -16.74 -5.75 -22.78
N GLU A 134 -17.83 -5.51 -23.49
CA GLU A 134 -17.79 -4.98 -24.85
C GLU A 134 -17.40 -3.50 -24.90
N GLU A 135 -17.78 -2.71 -23.88
CA GLU A 135 -17.44 -1.29 -23.79
C GLU A 135 -15.91 -1.08 -23.76
N GLU A 136 -15.21 -1.83 -22.92
CA GLU A 136 -13.75 -1.83 -22.81
C GLU A 136 -13.07 -2.29 -24.10
N PHE A 137 -13.65 -3.25 -24.82
CA PHE A 137 -13.10 -3.75 -26.08
C PHE A 137 -13.06 -2.66 -27.18
N TYR A 138 -14.15 -1.88 -27.27
CA TYR A 138 -14.26 -0.78 -28.23
C TYR A 138 -13.63 0.54 -27.78
N ASP A 139 -13.26 0.67 -26.49
CA ASP A 139 -12.57 1.86 -25.98
C ASP A 139 -11.19 2.04 -26.64
N ARG A 140 -10.98 3.19 -27.29
CA ARG A 140 -9.72 3.56 -27.95
C ARG A 140 -8.60 3.90 -26.96
N ASN A 141 -8.91 4.16 -25.69
CA ASN A 141 -7.92 4.36 -24.65
C ASN A 141 -7.27 3.04 -24.23
N VAL A 142 -8.00 1.92 -24.37
CA VAL A 142 -7.52 0.57 -24.09
C VAL A 142 -6.73 0.04 -25.29
N VAL A 143 -5.45 -0.30 -25.06
CA VAL A 143 -4.61 -0.93 -26.06
C VAL A 143 -4.85 -2.43 -26.06
N LYS A 144 -5.41 -2.94 -27.16
CA LYS A 144 -5.65 -4.36 -27.39
C LYS A 144 -4.39 -5.02 -27.92
N VAL A 145 -4.28 -6.32 -27.68
CA VAL A 145 -3.17 -7.14 -28.17
C VAL A 145 -3.65 -8.52 -28.61
N VAL A 146 -3.04 -9.01 -29.69
CA VAL A 146 -3.14 -10.41 -30.13
C VAL A 146 -1.78 -11.08 -29.98
N THR A 147 -1.76 -12.33 -29.52
CA THR A 147 -0.53 -13.11 -29.29
C THR A 147 -0.56 -14.43 -30.03
N ASP A 148 0.61 -15.01 -30.28
CA ASP A 148 0.73 -16.39 -30.73
C ASP A 148 0.48 -17.40 -29.58
N ASN A 149 0.60 -18.69 -29.89
CA ASN A 149 0.40 -19.79 -28.92
C ASN A 149 1.44 -19.80 -27.80
N ASP A 150 2.60 -19.20 -28.03
CA ASP A 150 3.67 -19.06 -27.06
C ASP A 150 3.60 -17.71 -26.33
N ASN A 151 2.48 -16.97 -26.44
CA ASN A 151 2.27 -15.68 -25.80
C ASN A 151 3.25 -14.58 -26.22
N PHE A 152 3.83 -14.65 -27.42
CA PHE A 152 4.51 -13.50 -28.01
C PHE A 152 3.50 -12.61 -28.73
N ALA A 153 3.64 -11.29 -28.56
CA ALA A 153 2.78 -10.33 -29.22
C ALA A 153 2.94 -10.41 -30.75
N MET A 154 1.81 -10.48 -31.44
CA MET A 154 1.74 -10.43 -32.91
C MET A 154 1.36 -9.04 -33.41
N TYR A 155 0.52 -8.31 -32.67
CA TYR A 155 0.18 -6.92 -32.97
C TYR A 155 -0.50 -6.24 -31.78
N PHE A 156 -0.31 -4.92 -31.66
CA PHE A 156 -0.99 -4.05 -30.70
C PHE A 156 -1.83 -3.01 -31.44
N SER A 157 -3.03 -2.70 -30.95
CA SER A 157 -3.85 -1.65 -31.57
C SER A 157 -4.79 -0.98 -30.58
N ARG A 158 -5.07 0.30 -30.81
CA ARG A 158 -6.24 0.96 -30.20
C ARG A 158 -7.54 0.57 -30.90
N SER A 159 -7.48 0.04 -32.12
CA SER A 159 -8.63 -0.56 -32.78
C SER A 159 -9.01 -1.89 -32.13
N PRO A 160 -10.29 -2.30 -32.22
CA PRO A 160 -10.71 -3.62 -31.75
C PRO A 160 -9.96 -4.72 -32.49
N ILE A 161 -9.22 -5.55 -31.74
CA ILE A 161 -8.56 -6.76 -32.24
C ILE A 161 -8.68 -7.87 -31.16
N PRO A 162 -9.00 -9.13 -31.53
CA PRO A 162 -9.30 -9.62 -32.88
C PRO A 162 -10.61 -9.05 -33.46
N TYR A 163 -10.98 -9.38 -34.70
CA TYR A 163 -12.14 -8.75 -35.36
C TYR A 163 -13.46 -8.93 -34.57
N GLU A 164 -13.69 -10.11 -34.00
CA GLU A 164 -14.87 -10.41 -33.19
C GLU A 164 -14.55 -10.28 -31.69
N PHE A 165 -15.45 -9.63 -30.95
CA PHE A 165 -15.42 -9.69 -29.50
C PHE A 165 -16.00 -11.01 -29.03
N GLU A 166 -15.16 -11.87 -28.45
CA GLU A 166 -15.61 -13.04 -27.71
C GLU A 166 -15.10 -12.96 -26.27
N TYR A 167 -16.02 -13.13 -25.31
CA TYR A 167 -15.72 -13.04 -23.89
C TYR A 167 -14.56 -13.97 -23.52
N GLY A 168 -13.52 -13.38 -22.91
CA GLY A 168 -12.33 -14.12 -22.49
C GLY A 168 -11.35 -14.50 -23.60
N LYS A 169 -11.56 -14.04 -24.84
CA LYS A 169 -10.63 -14.22 -25.97
C LYS A 169 -9.99 -12.92 -26.49
N ALA A 170 -10.47 -11.77 -26.03
CA ALA A 170 -9.82 -10.48 -26.28
C ALA A 170 -8.94 -10.07 -25.08
N TYR A 171 -7.81 -9.43 -25.36
CA TYR A 171 -6.83 -9.06 -24.35
C TYR A 171 -6.42 -7.60 -24.49
N ARG A 172 -6.18 -6.97 -23.35
CA ARG A 172 -5.51 -5.67 -23.25
C ARG A 172 -4.11 -5.83 -22.68
N VAL A 173 -3.19 -4.95 -23.06
CA VAL A 173 -1.87 -4.85 -22.43
C VAL A 173 -1.96 -4.02 -21.14
N MET A 174 -1.21 -4.41 -20.12
CA MET A 174 -1.11 -3.68 -18.85
C MET A 174 0.17 -2.84 -18.85
N GLY A 175 0.14 -1.69 -18.17
CA GLY A 175 1.27 -0.77 -18.04
C GLY A 175 2.38 -1.25 -17.10
N LEU A 176 2.86 -2.49 -17.26
CA LEU A 176 3.95 -3.04 -16.46
C LEU A 176 4.85 -3.89 -17.35
N TYR A 177 6.14 -3.57 -17.38
CA TYR A 177 7.09 -4.16 -18.32
C TYR A 177 8.43 -4.46 -17.66
N GLY A 178 9.11 -5.49 -18.14
CA GLY A 178 10.48 -5.84 -17.78
C GLY A 178 11.36 -5.86 -19.02
N TYR A 179 12.58 -5.34 -18.86
CA TYR A 179 13.56 -5.18 -19.93
C TYR A 179 14.92 -5.72 -19.50
N THR A 180 15.68 -6.33 -20.40
CA THR A 180 17.12 -6.53 -20.18
C THR A 180 17.88 -5.23 -20.39
N LYS A 181 19.02 -5.08 -19.72
CA LYS A 181 19.92 -3.94 -19.97
C LYS A 181 20.34 -3.84 -21.44
N GLU A 182 20.66 -4.99 -22.06
CA GLU A 182 21.04 -5.06 -23.47
C GLU A 182 19.95 -4.50 -24.40
N PHE A 183 18.70 -4.91 -24.19
CA PHE A 183 17.57 -4.37 -24.95
C PHE A 183 17.46 -2.85 -24.81
N LEU A 184 17.54 -2.34 -23.58
CA LEU A 184 17.45 -0.91 -23.32
C LEU A 184 18.54 -0.13 -24.05
N GLN A 185 19.78 -0.61 -24.03
CA GLN A 185 20.91 0.03 -24.71
C GLN A 185 20.72 0.06 -26.24
N ASN A 186 20.23 -1.03 -26.82
CA ASN A 186 19.90 -1.10 -28.26
C ASN A 186 18.71 -0.20 -28.63
N PHE A 187 17.76 -0.03 -27.71
CA PHE A 187 16.54 0.71 -27.94
C PHE A 187 16.65 2.22 -27.67
N LYS A 188 17.59 2.64 -26.84
CA LYS A 188 17.76 4.02 -26.33
C LYS A 188 17.60 5.11 -27.40
N ASN A 189 18.29 4.96 -28.53
CA ASN A 189 18.38 5.96 -29.61
C ASN A 189 17.37 5.69 -30.75
N SER A 190 16.30 4.95 -30.49
CA SER A 190 15.31 4.61 -31.51
C SER A 190 14.40 5.79 -31.82
N GLU A 191 14.31 6.20 -33.07
CA GLU A 191 13.28 7.15 -33.49
C GLU A 191 11.89 6.52 -33.48
N LYS A 192 10.85 7.32 -33.21
CA LYS A 192 9.46 6.87 -33.27
C LYS A 192 9.11 6.40 -34.68
N SER A 193 8.64 5.17 -34.80
CA SER A 193 8.18 4.66 -36.09
C SER A 193 6.89 5.35 -36.53
N ASP A 194 6.58 5.25 -37.81
CA ASP A 194 5.33 5.80 -38.33
C ASP A 194 4.12 5.03 -37.81
N LEU A 195 4.28 3.73 -37.55
CA LEU A 195 3.23 2.90 -36.99
C LEU A 195 2.92 3.25 -35.53
N GLU A 196 3.95 3.50 -34.71
CA GLU A 196 3.78 4.03 -33.34
C GLU A 196 2.98 5.35 -33.36
N LYS A 197 3.27 6.26 -34.30
CA LYS A 197 2.56 7.54 -34.42
C LYS A 197 1.10 7.33 -34.83
N LEU A 198 0.84 6.48 -35.82
CA LEU A 198 -0.51 6.18 -36.33
C LEU A 198 -1.41 5.53 -35.26
N GLU A 199 -0.84 4.68 -34.40
CA GLU A 199 -1.55 4.06 -33.28
C GLU A 199 -1.58 4.93 -32.01
N HIS A 200 -1.28 6.22 -32.15
CA HIS A 200 -1.27 7.20 -31.06
C HIS A 200 -0.38 6.78 -29.87
N GLY A 201 0.88 6.46 -30.16
CA GLY A 201 1.95 6.31 -29.17
C GLY A 201 2.15 4.91 -28.61
N ILE A 202 1.81 3.85 -29.35
CA ILE A 202 2.10 2.47 -28.93
C ILE A 202 3.58 2.13 -29.24
N GLU A 203 4.48 2.42 -28.30
CA GLU A 203 5.93 2.15 -28.41
C GLU A 203 6.29 0.70 -28.76
N MET A 204 5.49 -0.26 -28.32
CA MET A 204 5.68 -1.70 -28.57
C MET A 204 5.70 -2.04 -30.06
N LEU A 205 5.06 -1.23 -30.91
CA LEU A 205 5.11 -1.41 -32.36
C LEU A 205 6.50 -1.09 -32.90
N ARG A 206 7.14 -0.01 -32.43
CA ARG A 206 8.53 0.32 -32.73
C ARG A 206 9.50 -0.79 -32.30
N VAL A 207 9.22 -1.46 -31.18
CA VAL A 207 10.00 -2.62 -30.70
C VAL A 207 9.90 -3.79 -31.70
N MET A 208 8.68 -4.11 -32.12
CA MET A 208 8.41 -5.21 -33.07
C MET A 208 8.96 -4.93 -34.47
N GLU A 209 8.88 -3.69 -34.95
CA GLU A 209 9.44 -3.28 -36.25
C GLU A 209 10.96 -3.42 -36.30
N LYS A 210 11.63 -3.35 -35.14
CA LYS A 210 13.07 -3.61 -35.00
C LYS A 210 13.44 -5.09 -34.87
N GLY A 211 12.45 -5.99 -34.91
CA GLY A 211 12.65 -7.44 -34.87
C GLY A 211 12.73 -8.04 -33.47
N HIS A 212 12.54 -7.24 -32.41
CA HIS A 212 12.47 -7.76 -31.04
C HIS A 212 11.09 -8.38 -30.77
N LYS A 213 11.09 -9.45 -29.97
CA LYS A 213 9.86 -10.12 -29.54
C LYS A 213 9.44 -9.61 -28.16
N ILE A 214 8.13 -9.47 -27.96
CA ILE A 214 7.55 -9.08 -26.67
C ILE A 214 6.75 -10.26 -26.12
N LYS A 215 7.15 -10.80 -24.98
CA LYS A 215 6.43 -11.86 -24.27
C LYS A 215 5.36 -11.24 -23.37
N LEU A 216 4.13 -11.74 -23.41
CA LEU A 216 3.02 -11.25 -22.59
C LEU A 216 2.45 -12.32 -21.67
N ILE A 217 2.55 -12.10 -20.36
CA ILE A 217 2.05 -13.04 -19.36
C ILE A 217 0.59 -12.67 -19.02
N ASP A 218 -0.28 -13.68 -18.91
CA ASP A 218 -1.65 -13.47 -18.45
C ASP A 218 -1.68 -13.04 -16.98
N THR A 219 -2.49 -12.03 -16.68
CA THR A 219 -2.71 -11.57 -15.31
C THR A 219 -4.19 -11.29 -15.01
N ASN A 220 -4.56 -11.60 -13.77
CA ASN A 220 -5.84 -11.18 -13.17
C ASN A 220 -5.71 -9.82 -12.47
N TYR A 221 -4.52 -9.22 -12.48
CA TYR A 221 -4.29 -7.88 -11.96
C TYR A 221 -5.20 -6.87 -12.65
N LYS A 222 -6.00 -6.16 -11.85
CA LYS A 222 -6.79 -5.04 -12.30
C LYS A 222 -6.04 -3.75 -11.97
N SER A 223 -5.47 -3.13 -12.99
CA SER A 223 -4.94 -1.77 -12.85
C SER A 223 -6.08 -0.76 -12.74
N ILE A 224 -5.90 0.21 -11.85
CA ILE A 224 -6.69 1.44 -11.78
C ILE A 224 -5.68 2.58 -11.89
N GLY A 225 -5.41 2.98 -13.13
CA GLY A 225 -4.56 4.13 -13.43
C GLY A 225 -5.28 5.43 -13.05
N VAL A 226 -4.56 6.32 -12.37
CA VAL A 226 -5.07 7.67 -12.08
C VAL A 226 -4.70 8.55 -13.26
N ASP A 227 -5.68 9.00 -14.02
CA ASP A 227 -5.50 9.89 -15.18
C ASP A 227 -6.26 11.20 -15.05
N LEU A 228 -7.32 11.19 -14.22
CA LEU A 228 -8.19 12.30 -13.91
C LEU A 228 -8.28 12.45 -12.39
N LYS A 229 -8.66 13.65 -11.92
CA LYS A 229 -8.80 13.93 -10.48
C LYS A 229 -9.86 13.04 -9.83
N GLU A 230 -10.88 12.69 -10.58
CA GLU A 230 -12.02 11.89 -10.15
C GLU A 230 -11.58 10.46 -9.77
N HIS A 231 -10.57 9.91 -10.45
CA HIS A 231 -10.05 8.56 -10.17
C HIS A 231 -9.43 8.46 -8.77
N ILE A 232 -8.98 9.58 -8.17
CA ILE A 232 -8.44 9.57 -6.80
C ILE A 232 -9.49 9.05 -5.82
N LYS A 233 -10.75 9.48 -5.95
CA LYS A 233 -11.81 9.04 -5.02
C LYS A 233 -12.07 7.54 -5.10
N GLU A 234 -11.98 6.98 -6.30
CA GLU A 234 -12.12 5.53 -6.52
C GLU A 234 -10.95 4.76 -5.90
N VAL A 235 -9.72 5.24 -6.10
CA VAL A 235 -8.53 4.68 -5.46
C VAL A 235 -8.62 4.76 -3.94
N GLU A 236 -8.97 5.92 -3.38
CA GLU A 236 -9.13 6.11 -1.94
C GLU A 236 -10.18 5.17 -1.36
N LYS A 237 -11.32 5.00 -2.04
CA LYS A 237 -12.37 4.05 -1.63
C LYS A 237 -11.80 2.63 -1.53
N ILE A 238 -11.12 2.16 -2.56
CA ILE A 238 -10.52 0.81 -2.58
C ILE A 238 -9.43 0.65 -1.52
N MET A 239 -8.68 1.71 -1.22
CA MET A 239 -7.64 1.67 -0.20
C MET A 239 -8.20 1.57 1.22
N LEU A 240 -9.36 2.20 1.46
CA LEU A 240 -10.06 2.17 2.74
C LEU A 240 -10.88 0.89 2.92
N GLU A 241 -11.29 0.23 1.83
CA GLU A 241 -11.98 -1.05 1.87
C GLU A 241 -11.17 -2.09 2.67
N ASN A 242 -11.83 -2.70 3.67
CA ASN A 242 -11.25 -3.70 4.58
C ASN A 242 -10.00 -3.25 5.36
N GLY A 243 -9.77 -1.94 5.51
CA GLY A 243 -8.67 -1.40 6.31
C GLY A 243 -7.26 -1.80 5.83
N LYS A 244 -7.13 -2.27 4.58
CA LYS A 244 -5.86 -2.84 4.06
C LYS A 244 -4.72 -1.82 4.05
N TYR A 245 -5.02 -0.57 3.69
CA TYR A 245 -4.01 0.50 3.63
C TYR A 245 -3.99 1.38 4.88
N GLY A 246 -5.06 1.36 5.67
CA GLY A 246 -5.24 2.23 6.82
C GLY A 246 -6.69 2.64 6.99
N GLU A 247 -6.91 3.62 7.85
CA GLU A 247 -8.25 4.12 8.19
C GLU A 247 -8.22 5.60 8.56
N TYR A 248 -9.37 6.25 8.47
CA TYR A 248 -9.52 7.60 9.01
C TYR A 248 -9.84 7.54 10.50
N THR A 249 -9.32 8.49 11.26
CA THR A 249 -9.79 8.85 12.60
C THR A 249 -10.34 10.28 12.56
N ASP A 250 -11.36 10.55 13.36
CA ASP A 250 -11.82 11.92 13.57
C ASP A 250 -10.87 12.68 14.51
N LEU A 251 -10.77 13.99 14.32
CA LEU A 251 -10.00 14.88 15.17
C LEU A 251 -10.90 15.71 16.08
N TYR A 252 -10.41 15.92 17.30
CA TYR A 252 -11.10 16.58 18.39
C TYR A 252 -10.35 17.83 18.84
N ASP A 253 -11.09 18.78 19.41
CA ASP A 253 -10.54 19.95 20.09
C ASP A 253 -10.06 19.60 21.51
N GLU A 254 -9.56 20.60 22.24
CA GLU A 254 -9.04 20.42 23.60
C GLU A 254 -10.09 20.01 24.64
N ASN A 255 -11.38 20.13 24.31
CA ASN A 255 -12.53 19.80 25.14
C ASN A 255 -13.20 18.49 24.68
N LYS A 256 -12.57 17.73 23.77
CA LYS A 256 -13.09 16.49 23.19
C LYS A 256 -14.35 16.70 22.34
N ASN A 257 -14.53 17.88 21.75
CA ASN A 257 -15.57 18.09 20.72
C ASN A 257 -15.03 17.75 19.34
N LEU A 258 -15.86 17.15 18.50
CA LEU A 258 -15.53 16.87 17.10
C LEU A 258 -15.26 18.18 16.34
N THR A 259 -14.16 18.22 15.61
CA THR A 259 -13.79 19.37 14.76
C THR A 259 -14.37 19.27 13.35
N GLY A 260 -14.81 18.08 12.93
CA GLY A 260 -15.15 17.76 11.54
C GLY A 260 -13.94 17.43 10.66
N GLU A 261 -12.71 17.63 11.17
CA GLU A 261 -11.49 17.24 10.49
C GLU A 261 -11.23 15.73 10.67
N LYS A 262 -10.67 15.11 9.63
CA LYS A 262 -10.29 13.69 9.62
C LYS A 262 -8.82 13.55 9.30
N LEU A 263 -8.18 12.55 9.90
CA LEU A 263 -6.79 12.22 9.66
C LEU A 263 -6.67 10.77 9.22
N PHE A 264 -6.06 10.54 8.06
CA PHE A 264 -5.76 9.19 7.62
C PHE A 264 -4.55 8.64 8.36
N ARG A 265 -4.71 7.45 8.95
CA ARG A 265 -3.67 6.65 9.55
C ARG A 265 -3.32 5.50 8.62
N GLU A 266 -2.13 5.54 8.05
CA GLU A 266 -1.62 4.42 7.27
C GLU A 266 -1.34 3.20 8.17
N LYS A 267 -1.78 2.01 7.76
CA LYS A 267 -1.65 0.77 8.53
C LYS A 267 -0.19 0.50 8.89
N GLY A 268 0.06 0.20 10.17
CA GLY A 268 1.39 -0.08 10.70
C GLY A 268 2.27 1.15 10.96
N THR A 269 1.75 2.37 10.74
CA THR A 269 2.47 3.61 11.03
C THR A 269 1.95 4.28 12.31
N LYS A 270 2.78 5.11 12.93
CA LYS A 270 2.33 5.96 14.05
C LYS A 270 1.46 7.10 13.50
N LEU A 271 0.31 7.32 14.12
CA LEU A 271 -0.49 8.51 13.86
C LEU A 271 0.24 9.77 14.34
N ILE A 272 0.41 10.75 13.47
CA ILE A 272 0.98 12.06 13.81
C ILE A 272 -0.15 13.07 13.82
N VAL A 273 -0.64 13.40 15.01
CA VAL A 273 -1.76 14.33 15.16
C VAL A 273 -1.25 15.78 15.09
N PRO A 274 -1.90 16.68 14.33
CA PRO A 274 -1.54 18.09 14.29
C PRO A 274 -1.59 18.75 15.68
N LYS A 275 -0.70 19.70 15.94
CA LYS A 275 -0.67 20.44 17.21
C LYS A 275 -2.02 21.13 17.45
N GLY A 276 -2.57 20.96 18.66
CA GLY A 276 -3.88 21.52 19.02
C GLY A 276 -5.08 20.70 18.53
N ARG A 277 -4.83 19.50 17.99
CA ARG A 277 -5.84 18.49 17.68
C ARG A 277 -5.55 17.23 18.51
N TYR A 278 -6.59 16.44 18.71
CA TYR A 278 -6.53 15.21 19.48
C TYR A 278 -7.23 14.09 18.71
N SER A 279 -6.71 12.86 18.78
CA SER A 279 -7.43 11.64 18.36
C SER A 279 -8.05 10.93 19.57
N ILE A 280 -8.86 9.90 19.37
CA ILE A 280 -9.30 9.02 20.45
C ILE A 280 -8.60 7.67 20.32
N VAL A 281 -8.06 7.18 21.43
CA VAL A 281 -7.54 5.83 21.62
C VAL A 281 -8.34 5.16 22.72
N VAL A 282 -8.70 3.90 22.55
CA VAL A 282 -9.47 3.12 23.52
C VAL A 282 -8.58 2.05 24.15
N LEU A 283 -8.85 1.71 25.41
CA LEU A 283 -8.17 0.66 26.16
C LEU A 283 -9.20 -0.13 26.95
N ALA A 284 -9.08 -1.46 27.01
CA ALA A 284 -9.94 -2.30 27.85
C ALA A 284 -9.16 -2.92 29.00
N PHE A 285 -9.68 -2.84 30.22
CA PHE A 285 -9.25 -3.66 31.35
C PHE A 285 -10.32 -4.71 31.62
N ILE A 286 -10.00 -5.98 31.35
CA ILE A 286 -10.89 -7.11 31.59
C ILE A 286 -10.45 -7.80 32.88
N GLU A 287 -11.26 -7.72 33.93
CA GLU A 287 -11.02 -8.39 35.22
C GLU A 287 -11.88 -9.65 35.32
N ASN A 288 -11.28 -10.76 35.72
CA ASN A 288 -11.98 -12.00 35.99
C ASN A 288 -12.58 -12.06 37.41
N SER A 289 -13.33 -13.11 37.71
CA SER A 289 -13.93 -13.33 39.04
C SER A 289 -12.93 -13.48 40.19
N LYS A 290 -11.65 -13.72 39.89
CA LYS A 290 -10.55 -13.83 40.86
C LYS A 290 -9.82 -12.52 41.12
N GLY A 291 -10.19 -11.43 40.42
CA GLY A 291 -9.52 -10.13 40.54
C GLY A 291 -8.21 -10.02 39.76
N GLU A 292 -8.02 -10.88 38.75
CA GLU A 292 -6.88 -10.86 37.84
C GLU A 292 -7.27 -10.13 36.55
N PHE A 293 -6.32 -9.45 35.92
CA PHE A 293 -6.53 -8.66 34.71
C PHE A 293 -5.93 -9.33 33.48
N LEU A 294 -6.69 -9.35 32.39
CA LEU A 294 -6.22 -9.87 31.12
C LEU A 294 -5.26 -8.87 30.46
N PHE A 295 -4.01 -9.28 30.27
CA PHE A 295 -2.98 -8.54 29.56
C PHE A 295 -2.47 -9.36 28.37
N GLN A 296 -2.03 -8.65 27.33
CA GLN A 296 -1.39 -9.22 26.16
C GLN A 296 0.08 -8.79 26.07
N MET A 297 0.92 -9.72 25.62
CA MET A 297 2.23 -9.40 25.10
C MET A 297 2.08 -9.01 23.64
N THR A 298 2.44 -7.77 23.28
CA THR A 298 2.35 -7.35 21.88
C THR A 298 3.33 -8.12 21.01
N SER A 299 3.02 -8.25 19.71
CA SER A 299 3.89 -8.94 18.75
C SER A 299 5.31 -8.34 18.70
N LYS A 300 6.26 -9.12 18.17
CA LYS A 300 7.66 -8.66 17.95
C LYS A 300 7.73 -7.36 17.16
N ARG A 301 6.85 -7.17 16.17
CA ARG A 301 6.72 -5.93 15.39
C ARG A 301 6.37 -4.74 16.28
N LYS A 302 5.53 -4.97 17.30
CA LYS A 302 5.13 -4.00 18.32
C LYS A 302 6.01 -4.03 19.58
N LYS A 303 7.24 -4.56 19.47
CA LYS A 303 8.32 -4.49 20.46
C LYS A 303 8.10 -5.26 21.77
N ASN A 304 7.25 -6.30 21.79
CA ASN A 304 7.06 -7.17 22.96
C ASN A 304 6.81 -6.38 24.26
N VAL A 305 5.78 -5.54 24.25
CA VAL A 305 5.38 -4.68 25.37
C VAL A 305 4.15 -5.30 26.01
N TRP A 306 4.09 -5.33 27.33
CA TRP A 306 2.86 -5.68 28.04
C TRP A 306 1.84 -4.54 27.90
N ALA A 307 0.65 -4.86 27.42
CA ALA A 307 -0.45 -3.92 27.30
C ALA A 307 -1.78 -4.64 27.51
N THR A 308 -2.85 -3.87 27.66
CA THR A 308 -4.19 -4.37 27.44
C THR A 308 -4.64 -4.07 26.01
N THR A 309 -5.70 -4.75 25.56
CA THR A 309 -6.29 -4.56 24.24
C THR A 309 -6.76 -3.12 24.04
N GLY A 310 -6.53 -2.59 22.84
CA GLY A 310 -6.95 -1.24 22.51
C GLY A 310 -6.31 -0.68 21.25
N GLY A 311 -7.01 0.28 20.66
CA GLY A 311 -6.64 0.86 19.37
C GLY A 311 -7.16 2.27 19.18
N HIS A 312 -7.02 2.79 17.96
CA HIS A 312 -7.53 4.12 17.61
C HIS A 312 -8.98 4.00 17.16
N VAL A 313 -9.80 4.99 17.50
CA VAL A 313 -11.20 5.00 17.09
C VAL A 313 -11.31 5.40 15.60
N LYS A 314 -12.01 4.59 14.81
CA LYS A 314 -12.23 4.87 13.39
C LYS A 314 -13.20 6.05 13.22
N SER A 315 -13.07 6.79 12.12
CA SER A 315 -13.92 7.95 11.83
C SER A 315 -15.40 7.53 11.74
N GLY A 316 -16.25 8.21 12.49
CA GLY A 316 -17.68 7.89 12.63
C GLY A 316 -18.00 6.77 13.62
N GLN A 317 -16.99 6.16 14.26
CA GLN A 317 -17.17 5.13 15.27
C GLN A 317 -17.18 5.75 16.68
N THR A 318 -17.97 5.17 17.58
CA THR A 318 -17.91 5.53 19.01
C THR A 318 -16.77 4.78 19.71
N SER A 319 -16.28 5.31 20.83
CA SER A 319 -15.25 4.64 21.64
C SER A 319 -15.66 3.23 22.10
N LYS A 320 -16.96 3.01 22.30
CA LYS A 320 -17.51 1.74 22.80
C LYS A 320 -17.56 0.66 21.71
N GLU A 321 -18.02 1.05 20.52
CA GLU A 321 -17.96 0.18 19.33
C GLU A 321 -16.50 -0.16 19.01
N ALA A 322 -15.60 0.84 19.05
CA ALA A 322 -14.18 0.64 18.76
C ALA A 322 -13.53 -0.38 19.69
N ILE A 323 -13.71 -0.25 21.02
CA ILE A 323 -13.07 -1.20 21.93
C ILE A 323 -13.66 -2.61 21.82
N THR A 324 -14.95 -2.72 21.51
CA THR A 324 -15.61 -4.02 21.31
C THR A 324 -15.08 -4.71 20.04
N GLU A 325 -14.90 -3.94 18.96
CA GLU A 325 -14.28 -4.42 17.73
C GLU A 325 -12.82 -4.84 17.95
N GLU A 326 -12.00 -4.03 18.62
CA GLU A 326 -10.60 -4.34 18.92
C GLU A 326 -10.46 -5.62 19.76
N ILE A 327 -11.31 -5.82 20.77
CA ILE A 327 -11.32 -7.06 21.58
C ILE A 327 -11.65 -8.29 20.72
N LYS A 328 -12.59 -8.14 19.78
CA LYS A 328 -12.95 -9.22 18.85
C LYS A 328 -11.85 -9.49 17.83
N GLU A 329 -11.26 -8.45 17.25
CA GLU A 329 -10.21 -8.56 16.22
C GLU A 329 -8.89 -9.09 16.80
N GLU A 330 -8.43 -8.56 17.94
CA GLU A 330 -7.15 -8.93 18.51
C GLU A 330 -7.19 -10.26 19.28
N LEU A 331 -8.30 -10.54 19.99
CA LEU A 331 -8.41 -11.69 20.91
C LEU A 331 -9.45 -12.74 20.52
N GLY A 332 -10.33 -12.45 19.56
CA GLY A 332 -11.43 -13.36 19.18
C GLY A 332 -12.56 -13.45 20.21
N ILE A 333 -12.70 -12.44 21.09
CA ILE A 333 -13.70 -12.44 22.16
C ILE A 333 -14.90 -11.59 21.76
N ASP A 334 -16.10 -12.18 21.77
CA ASP A 334 -17.35 -11.44 21.65
C ASP A 334 -17.77 -10.87 23.03
N ILE A 335 -17.81 -9.54 23.12
CA ILE A 335 -18.29 -8.82 24.31
C ILE A 335 -19.53 -8.03 23.92
N ASN A 336 -20.59 -8.13 24.71
CA ASN A 336 -21.74 -7.26 24.54
C ASN A 336 -21.36 -5.85 25.02
N GLU A 337 -21.66 -4.83 24.22
CA GLU A 337 -21.44 -3.45 24.59
C GLU A 337 -21.99 -3.13 26.00
N ASP A 338 -23.12 -3.67 26.44
CA ASP A 338 -23.66 -3.40 27.79
C ASP A 338 -22.71 -3.81 28.94
N GLU A 339 -21.78 -4.74 28.68
CA GLU A 339 -20.72 -5.16 29.61
C GLU A 339 -19.55 -4.15 29.66
N VAL A 340 -19.44 -3.27 28.66
CA VAL A 340 -18.33 -2.34 28.46
C VAL A 340 -18.64 -1.00 29.13
N LYS A 341 -18.02 -0.74 30.29
CA LYS A 341 -18.23 0.48 31.07
C LYS A 341 -17.05 1.43 30.93
N LEU A 342 -17.31 2.68 30.51
CA LEU A 342 -16.27 3.71 30.52
C LEU A 342 -15.86 3.98 31.98
N PHE A 343 -14.59 3.72 32.29
CA PHE A 343 -14.00 4.00 33.58
C PHE A 343 -13.57 5.46 33.67
N LYS A 344 -12.70 5.89 32.74
CA LYS A 344 -12.14 7.25 32.74
C LYS A 344 -11.60 7.63 31.37
N THR A 345 -11.64 8.92 31.07
CA THR A 345 -10.93 9.51 29.93
C THR A 345 -9.71 10.28 30.40
N TYR A 346 -8.55 9.98 29.82
CA TYR A 346 -7.29 10.70 30.06
C TYR A 346 -6.97 11.61 28.86
N LYS A 347 -6.44 12.80 29.13
CA LYS A 347 -5.97 13.72 28.09
C LYS A 347 -4.45 13.70 28.02
N TYR A 348 -3.91 13.47 26.84
CA TYR A 348 -2.50 13.57 26.49
C TYR A 348 -2.31 14.62 25.39
N ASP A 349 -1.06 14.94 25.05
CA ASP A 349 -0.71 16.00 24.10
C ASP A 349 -1.32 15.82 22.69
N ASP A 350 -1.56 14.57 22.27
CA ASP A 350 -2.01 14.20 20.92
C ASP A 350 -3.30 13.35 20.90
N ALA A 351 -3.82 12.96 22.06
CA ALA A 351 -4.98 12.07 22.13
C ALA A 351 -5.76 12.15 23.45
N PHE A 352 -7.04 11.80 23.36
CA PHE A 352 -7.83 11.33 24.49
C PHE A 352 -7.75 9.81 24.57
N LYS A 353 -7.61 9.27 25.77
CA LYS A 353 -7.62 7.83 26.02
C LYS A 353 -8.82 7.44 26.84
N ASP A 354 -9.75 6.74 26.20
CA ASP A 354 -10.96 6.22 26.84
C ASP A 354 -10.66 4.82 27.38
N VAL A 355 -10.62 4.72 28.70
CA VAL A 355 -10.36 3.45 29.40
C VAL A 355 -11.70 2.84 29.77
N PHE A 356 -11.94 1.63 29.26
CA PHE A 356 -13.08 0.82 29.57
C PHE A 356 -12.71 -0.28 30.55
N TYR A 357 -13.65 -0.64 31.40
CA TYR A 357 -13.50 -1.68 32.40
C TYR A 357 -14.65 -2.69 32.26
N ILE A 358 -14.28 -3.97 32.26
CA ILE A 358 -15.15 -5.10 31.93
C ILE A 358 -14.91 -6.18 32.99
N LYS A 359 -15.99 -6.75 33.53
CA LYS A 359 -15.91 -7.90 34.44
C LYS A 359 -16.39 -9.15 33.71
N LYS A 360 -15.46 -10.05 33.36
CA LYS A 360 -15.76 -11.26 32.60
C LYS A 360 -14.67 -12.32 32.78
N ASP A 361 -15.09 -13.55 33.02
CA ASP A 361 -14.19 -14.71 32.98
C ASP A 361 -13.99 -15.14 31.52
N ILE A 362 -12.74 -15.13 31.05
CA ILE A 362 -12.35 -15.54 29.70
C ILE A 362 -11.52 -16.83 29.78
N ASP A 363 -11.84 -17.84 28.98
CA ASP A 363 -10.96 -18.99 28.79
C ASP A 363 -9.86 -18.66 27.80
N ILE A 364 -8.68 -18.28 28.32
CA ILE A 364 -7.54 -17.86 27.50
C ILE A 364 -7.02 -18.95 26.55
N ASN A 365 -7.30 -20.22 26.82
CA ASN A 365 -6.84 -21.35 25.98
C ASN A 365 -7.70 -21.51 24.71
N SER A 366 -8.87 -20.89 24.68
CA SER A 366 -9.82 -20.93 23.56
C SER A 366 -9.66 -19.77 22.58
N LEU A 367 -8.77 -18.82 22.89
CA LEU A 367 -8.62 -17.59 22.12
C LEU A 367 -7.88 -17.81 20.81
N THR A 368 -8.26 -17.00 19.81
CA THR A 368 -7.55 -16.91 18.54
C THR A 368 -7.02 -15.49 18.41
N TYR A 369 -5.70 -15.36 18.23
CA TYR A 369 -5.05 -14.05 18.22
C TYR A 369 -4.84 -13.52 16.80
N GLN A 370 -4.88 -12.21 16.66
CA GLN A 370 -4.26 -11.56 15.51
C GLN A 370 -2.73 -11.55 15.70
N GLU A 371 -2.01 -12.43 15.00
CA GLU A 371 -0.55 -12.61 15.14
C GLU A 371 0.27 -11.32 14.90
N ASP A 372 -0.26 -10.40 14.11
CA ASP A 372 0.34 -9.09 13.83
C ASP A 372 0.34 -8.16 15.05
N GLU A 373 -0.51 -8.44 16.03
CA GLU A 373 -0.85 -7.60 17.18
C GLU A 373 -0.43 -8.23 18.50
N VAL A 374 -0.72 -9.53 18.67
CA VAL A 374 -0.61 -10.26 19.93
C VAL A 374 0.28 -11.48 19.73
N GLU A 375 1.27 -11.64 20.61
CA GLU A 375 2.07 -12.88 20.70
C GLU A 375 1.37 -13.91 21.59
N TYR A 376 0.91 -13.50 22.77
CA TYR A 376 0.12 -14.32 23.70
C TYR A 376 -0.60 -13.44 24.73
N VAL A 377 -1.56 -14.01 25.45
CA VAL A 377 -2.23 -13.35 26.59
C VAL A 377 -1.98 -14.07 27.91
N LYS A 378 -2.12 -13.35 29.02
CA LYS A 378 -2.04 -13.89 30.38
C LYS A 378 -2.94 -13.10 31.31
N TYR A 379 -3.56 -13.78 32.26
CA TYR A 379 -4.12 -13.13 33.45
C TYR A 379 -3.02 -12.78 34.44
N LEU A 380 -2.94 -11.52 34.82
CA LEU A 380 -2.00 -11.01 35.80
C LEU A 380 -2.74 -10.56 37.05
N THR A 381 -2.25 -10.98 38.21
CA THR A 381 -2.68 -10.48 39.51
C THR A 381 -2.28 -9.01 39.68
N LYS A 382 -2.91 -8.31 40.64
CA LYS A 382 -2.53 -6.92 40.97
C LYS A 382 -1.05 -6.80 41.33
N ASP A 383 -0.53 -7.73 42.12
CA ASP A 383 0.87 -7.73 42.55
C ASP A 383 1.84 -7.97 41.39
N GLU A 384 1.53 -8.89 40.46
CA GLU A 384 2.34 -9.09 39.25
C GLU A 384 2.39 -7.83 38.37
N ILE A 385 1.28 -7.11 38.24
CA ILE A 385 1.24 -5.87 37.44
C ILE A 385 2.05 -4.77 38.13
N LEU A 386 1.93 -4.62 39.45
CA LEU A 386 2.74 -3.69 40.22
C LEU A 386 4.23 -4.01 40.15
N ASP A 387 4.60 -5.29 40.17
CA ASP A 387 5.98 -5.73 40.00
C ASP A 387 6.51 -5.38 38.60
N LEU A 388 5.72 -5.60 37.54
CA LEU A 388 6.06 -5.16 36.18
C LEU A 388 6.24 -3.64 36.08
N ILE A 389 5.45 -2.85 36.82
CA ILE A 389 5.57 -1.39 36.84
C ILE A 389 6.86 -0.97 37.56
N ASN A 390 7.15 -1.56 38.72
CA ASN A 390 8.25 -1.14 39.58
C ASN A 390 9.63 -1.60 39.09
N ASN A 391 9.68 -2.71 38.34
CA ASN A 391 10.92 -3.30 37.83
C ASN A 391 11.16 -3.05 36.33
N ASP A 392 10.54 -2.01 35.76
CA ASP A 392 10.64 -1.67 34.32
C ASP A 392 10.34 -2.86 33.39
N GLY A 393 9.34 -3.67 33.73
CA GLY A 393 8.89 -4.89 33.03
C GLY A 393 8.30 -4.66 31.63
N ASN A 394 8.66 -3.58 30.95
CA ASN A 394 8.23 -3.18 29.62
C ASN A 394 6.70 -3.16 29.46
N ILE A 395 6.01 -2.52 30.40
CA ILE A 395 4.57 -2.27 30.34
C ILE A 395 4.29 -0.90 29.69
N ARG A 396 3.26 -0.83 28.85
CA ARG A 396 2.88 0.40 28.16
C ARG A 396 2.46 1.47 29.16
N LYS A 397 3.13 2.63 29.13
CA LYS A 397 2.92 3.74 30.08
C LYS A 397 1.45 4.09 30.34
N THR A 398 0.62 4.12 29.31
CA THR A 398 -0.79 4.50 29.47
C THR A 398 -1.65 3.43 30.14
N ASN A 399 -1.19 2.18 30.14
CA ASN A 399 -1.79 1.13 30.94
C ASN A 399 -1.40 1.27 32.42
N ILE A 400 -0.21 1.80 32.72
CA ILE A 400 0.22 2.08 34.10
C ILE A 400 -0.71 3.12 34.73
N ASP A 401 -0.87 4.29 34.09
CA ASP A 401 -1.69 5.40 34.60
C ASP A 401 -3.13 4.92 34.89
N ALA A 402 -3.71 4.17 33.95
CA ALA A 402 -5.06 3.64 34.05
C ALA A 402 -5.19 2.56 35.14
N PHE A 403 -4.24 1.63 35.21
CA PHE A 403 -4.27 0.54 36.18
C PHE A 403 -4.19 1.04 37.62
N LEU A 404 -3.27 1.98 37.90
CA LEU A 404 -3.11 2.57 39.22
C LEU A 404 -4.40 3.28 39.69
N ASP A 405 -5.10 3.97 38.79
CA ASP A 405 -6.40 4.56 39.12
C ASP A 405 -7.48 3.49 39.36
N ILE A 406 -7.51 2.40 38.58
CA ILE A 406 -8.50 1.32 38.75
C ILE A 406 -8.37 0.65 40.12
N ILE A 407 -7.15 0.37 40.57
CA ILE A 407 -6.93 -0.31 41.85
C ILE A 407 -7.07 0.60 43.08
N ASN A 408 -7.04 1.94 42.88
CA ASN A 408 -7.25 2.90 43.96
C ASN A 408 -8.73 3.31 44.12
N ASN A 409 -9.57 3.07 43.10
CA ASN A 409 -11.01 3.41 43.11
C ASN A 409 -11.94 2.20 43.33
N ASN A 410 -11.39 0.98 43.39
CA ASN A 410 -12.08 -0.27 43.72
C ASN A 410 -11.44 -0.89 44.96
#